data_AF-A0A2V9X9T8-F1
#
_entry.id   AF-A0A2V9X9T8-F1
#
_cell.length_a   1.000
_cell.length_b   1.000
_cell.length_c   1.000
_cell.angle_alpha   90.00
_cell.angle_beta   90.00
_cell.angle_gamma   90.00
#
_symmetry.space_group_name_H-M   'P 1'
#
loop_
_entity.id
_entity.type
_entity.pdbx_description
1 polymer ?
#
loop_
_entity_poly.entity_id
_entity_poly.type
_entity_poly.pdbx_seq_one_letter_code
_entity_poly.pdbx_strand_id
1 'polypeptide(L)' 'MPLIRTCKKCGQKNRIPARHLADSGRCGVCKTPLPPVDEPLEVDPELFNEIVQEARVPVLVDFWAAWCGPCRMAAP' A
#
# COMPACT_ATOMS: atom_id res chain seq x y z
N MET A 1 3.53 10.80 -2.98
CA MET A 1 4.21 10.11 -4.09
C MET A 1 3.38 8.89 -4.47
N PRO A 2 3.12 8.57 -5.74
CA PRO A 2 2.18 7.51 -6.05
C PRO A 2 2.74 6.11 -5.78
N LEU A 3 1.92 5.24 -5.21
CA LEU A 3 2.30 3.86 -4.99
C LEU A 3 2.36 3.09 -6.32
N ILE A 4 3.49 2.41 -6.58
CA ILE A 4 3.66 1.61 -7.79
C ILE A 4 3.43 0.13 -7.47
N ARG A 5 2.41 -0.48 -8.07
CA ARG A 5 2.13 -1.92 -7.95
C ARG A 5 2.42 -2.65 -9.25
N THR A 6 3.14 -3.75 -9.15
CA THR A 6 3.40 -4.65 -10.26
C THR A 6 2.24 -5.62 -10.43
N CYS A 7 1.67 -5.69 -11.63
CA CYS A 7 0.63 -6.66 -11.96
C CYS A 7 1.20 -8.08 -11.92
N LYS A 8 0.65 -8.95 -11.05
CA LYS A 8 1.08 -10.35 -10.91
C LYS A 8 0.93 -11.19 -12.21
N LYS A 9 0.11 -10.75 -13.16
CA LYS A 9 -0.11 -11.46 -14.44
C LYS A 9 0.86 -11.05 -15.56
N CYS A 10 1.05 -9.74 -15.78
CA CYS A 10 1.80 -9.26 -16.94
C CYS A 10 3.01 -8.39 -16.59
N GLY A 11 3.33 -8.21 -15.31
CA GLY A 11 4.48 -7.43 -14.85
C GLY A 11 4.33 -5.91 -14.99
N GLN A 12 3.21 -5.41 -15.50
CA GLN A 12 3.01 -3.97 -15.69
C GLN A 12 3.01 -3.25 -14.33
N LYS A 13 3.82 -2.19 -14.24
CA LYS A 13 3.78 -1.23 -13.12
C LYS A 13 2.57 -0.32 -13.27
N ASN A 14 1.70 -0.30 -12.27
CA ASN A 14 0.50 0.51 -12.19
C ASN A 14 0.66 1.55 -11.08
N ARG A 15 0.34 2.80 -11.40
CA ARG A 15 0.35 3.92 -10.46
C ARG A 15 -0.99 3.97 -9.73
N ILE A 16 -1.00 3.73 -8.42
CA ILE A 16 -2.21 3.70 -7.61
C ILE A 16 -2.20 4.91 -6.65
N PRO A 17 -3.16 5.85 -6.78
CA PRO A 17 -3.33 6.95 -5.81
C PRO A 17 -3.75 6.43 -4.43
N ALA A 18 -3.39 7.15 -3.36
CA ALA A 18 -3.69 6.79 -1.97
C ALA A 18 -5.18 6.47 -1.73
N ARG A 19 -6.08 7.33 -2.24
CA ARG A 19 -7.55 7.13 -2.14
C ARG A 19 -8.10 5.82 -2.72
N HIS A 20 -7.32 5.10 -3.54
CA HIS A 20 -7.70 3.85 -4.21
C HIS A 20 -6.94 2.62 -3.70
N LEU A 21 -6.13 2.74 -2.64
CA LEU A 21 -5.34 1.61 -2.11
C LEU A 21 -6.22 0.47 -1.59
N ALA A 22 -7.41 0.78 -1.08
CA ALA A 22 -8.39 -0.18 -0.59
C ALA A 22 -9.38 -0.68 -1.67
N ASP A 23 -9.26 -0.19 -2.91
CA ASP A 23 -10.18 -0.56 -3.98
C ASP A 23 -9.69 -1.79 -4.76
N SER A 24 -10.62 -2.54 -5.34
CA SER A 24 -10.30 -3.45 -6.44
C SER A 24 -10.24 -2.68 -7.76
N GLY A 25 -9.06 -2.62 -8.36
CA GLY A 25 -8.80 -1.97 -9.65
C GLY A 25 -8.63 -2.96 -10.80
N ARG A 26 -8.16 -2.46 -11.93
CA ARG A 26 -7.73 -3.27 -13.09
C ARG A 26 -6.38 -2.80 -13.58
N CYS A 27 -5.54 -3.72 -14.04
CA CYS A 27 -4.25 -3.38 -14.66
C CYS A 27 -4.48 -2.54 -15.92
N GLY A 28 -3.74 -1.43 -16.07
CA GLY A 28 -3.84 -0.52 -17.22
C GLY A 28 -3.60 -1.20 -18.57
N VAL A 29 -2.75 -2.25 -18.60
CA VAL A 29 -2.41 -3.01 -19.81
C VAL A 29 -3.29 -4.24 -19.98
N CYS A 30 -3.09 -5.31 -19.19
CA CYS A 30 -3.76 -6.59 -19.41
C CYS A 30 -5.20 -6.68 -18.85
N LYS A 31 -5.71 -5.60 -18.24
CA LYS A 31 -7.06 -5.46 -17.66
C LYS A 31 -7.44 -6.46 -16.56
N THR A 32 -6.50 -7.33 -16.16
CA THR A 32 -6.71 -8.28 -15.06
C THR A 32 -6.97 -7.53 -13.77
N PRO A 33 -7.87 -8.03 -12.89
CA PRO A 33 -8.13 -7.42 -11.60
C PRO A 33 -6.84 -7.19 -10.81
N LEU A 34 -6.73 -6.01 -10.21
CA LEU A 34 -5.73 -5.69 -9.21
C LEU A 34 -6.46 -5.67 -7.86
N PRO A 35 -6.24 -6.66 -6.97
CA PRO A 35 -6.89 -6.69 -5.66
C PRO A 35 -6.44 -5.48 -4.83
N PRO A 36 -7.15 -5.12 -3.74
CA PRO A 36 -6.70 -4.09 -2.81
C PRO A 36 -5.31 -4.42 -2.22
N VAL A 37 -4.72 -3.46 -1.52
CA VAL A 37 -3.51 -3.73 -0.72
C VAL A 37 -3.88 -4.61 0.47
N ASP A 38 -3.19 -5.74 0.60
CA ASP A 38 -3.43 -6.80 1.58
C ASP A 38 -2.20 -7.12 2.44
N GLU A 39 -1.10 -6.37 2.25
CA GLU A 39 0.16 -6.51 2.99
C GLU A 39 0.58 -5.15 3.58
N PRO A 40 1.34 -5.11 4.68
CA PRO A 40 1.89 -3.87 5.22
C PRO A 40 2.71 -3.11 4.19
N LEU A 41 2.57 -1.79 4.19
CA LEU A 41 3.30 -0.90 3.31
C LEU A 41 4.33 -0.12 4.12
N GLU A 42 5.61 -0.32 3.81
CA GLU A 42 6.67 0.58 4.26
C GLU A 42 6.51 1.94 3.57
N VAL A 43 6.44 3.01 4.36
CA VAL A 43 6.19 4.38 3.89
C VAL A 43 7.20 5.36 4.45
N ASP A 44 7.52 6.37 3.64
CA ASP A 44 8.18 7.58 4.10
C ASP A 44 7.15 8.59 4.66
N PRO A 45 7.58 9.66 5.35
CA PRO A 45 6.67 10.66 5.90
C PRO A 45 5.75 11.33 4.85
N GLU A 46 6.23 11.52 3.63
CA GLU A 46 5.47 12.12 2.54
C GLU A 46 4.31 11.22 2.10
N LEU A 47 4.58 9.93 1.87
CA LEU A 47 3.56 8.95 1.50
C LEU A 47 2.61 8.66 2.66
N PHE A 48 3.12 8.62 3.90
CA PHE A 48 2.29 8.53 5.10
C PHE A 48 1.23 9.63 5.12
N ASN A 49 1.65 10.89 4.96
CA ASN A 49 0.75 12.04 4.96
C ASN A 49 -0.31 11.97 3.84
N GLU A 50 0.08 11.56 2.63
CA GLU A 50 -0.87 11.38 1.52
C GLU A 50 -1.92 10.30 1.85
N ILE A 51 -1.49 9.16 2.41
CA ILE A 51 -2.40 8.06 2.76
C ILE A 51 -3.40 8.48 3.83
N VAL A 52 -2.94 9.05 4.94
CA VAL A 52 -3.85 9.40 6.06
C VAL A 52 -4.81 10.53 5.71
N GLN A 53 -4.47 11.40 4.76
CA GLN A 53 -5.33 12.49 4.32
C GLN A 53 -6.37 12.05 3.28
N GLU A 54 -6.03 11.13 2.37
CA GLU A 54 -6.89 10.75 1.26
C GLU A 54 -7.65 9.42 1.44
N ALA A 55 -7.28 8.62 2.45
CA ALA A 55 -7.90 7.32 2.67
C ALA A 55 -9.42 7.44 2.91
N ARG A 56 -10.18 6.63 2.17
CA ARG A 56 -11.64 6.50 2.33
C ARG A 56 -12.04 5.40 3.31
N VAL A 57 -11.05 4.73 3.91
CA VAL A 57 -11.20 3.65 4.89
C VAL A 57 -10.29 3.94 6.09
N PRO A 58 -10.56 3.37 7.28
CA PRO A 58 -9.65 3.48 8.41
C PRO A 58 -8.24 2.99 8.07
N VAL A 59 -7.23 3.71 8.55
CA VAL A 59 -5.81 3.38 8.35
C VAL A 59 -5.26 2.82 9.65
N LEU A 60 -4.71 1.60 9.60
CA LEU A 60 -3.90 1.03 10.67
C LEU A 60 -2.44 1.40 10.42
N VAL A 61 -1.77 1.92 11.44
CA VAL A 61 -0.37 2.35 11.35
C VAL A 61 0.45 1.63 12.41
N ASP A 62 1.55 0.99 11.98
CA ASP A 62 2.55 0.41 12.86
C ASP A 62 3.75 1.36 12.97
N PHE A 63 3.87 2.04 14.11
CA PHE A 63 5.04 2.85 14.44
C PHE A 63 6.06 1.97 15.18
N TRP A 64 7.09 1.54 14.46
CA TRP A 64 8.05 0.58 14.97
C TRP A 64 9.50 1.06 14.80
N ALA A 65 10.44 0.29 15.35
CA ALA A 65 11.87 0.48 15.15
C ALA A 65 12.60 -0.86 15.09
N ALA A 66 13.61 -0.97 14.23
CA ALA A 66 14.36 -2.22 14.03
C ALA A 66 14.98 -2.79 15.31
N TRP A 67 15.34 -1.93 16.26
CA TRP A 67 15.93 -2.32 17.55
C TRP A 67 14.90 -2.67 18.63
N CYS A 68 13.62 -2.36 18.44
CA CYS A 68 12.55 -2.61 19.41
C CYS A 68 12.17 -4.11 19.46
N GLY A 69 12.51 -4.78 20.56
CA GLY A 69 12.19 -6.19 20.79
C GLY A 69 10.69 -6.50 20.65
N PRO A 70 9.80 -5.83 21.42
CA PRO A 70 8.36 -6.04 21.32
C PRO A 70 7.78 -5.78 19.92
N CYS A 71 8.27 -4.76 19.21
CA CYS A 71 7.78 -4.42 17.88
C CYS A 71 8.06 -5.54 16.87
N ARG A 72 9.27 -6.13 16.92
CA ARG A 72 9.61 -7.29 16.08
C ARG A 72 8.77 -8.54 16.38
N MET A 73 8.26 -8.68 17.60
CA MET A 73 7.36 -9.79 17.97
C MET A 73 5.92 -9.57 17.50
N ALA A 74 5.52 -8.32 17.28
CA ALA A 74 4.19 -7.95 16.79
C ALA A 74 4.11 -7.94 15.26
N ALA A 75 5.24 -7.76 14.57
CA ALA A 75 5.33 -7.82 13.12
C ALA A 75 4.91 -9.22 12.59
N PRO A 76 4.19 -9.29 11.45
CA PRO A 76 3.73 -10.54 10.85
C PRO A 76 4.86 -11.43 10.32
#